data_AF-A0A839ULV1-F1
#
_entry.id   AF-A0A839ULV1-F1
#
_cell.length_a   1.000
_cell.length_b   1.000
_cell.length_c   1.000
_cell.angle_alpha   90.00
_cell.angle_beta   90.00
_cell.angle_gamma   90.00
#
_symmetry.space_group_name_H-M   'P 1'
#
loop_
_entity.id
_entity.type
_entity.pdbx_description
1 polymer ?
#
loop_
_entity_poly.entity_id
_entity_poly.type
_entity_poly.pdbx_seq_one_letter_code
_entity_poly.pdbx_strand_id
1 'polypeptide(L)'
;MAHELKASTASMPGLLRNSELDQDAVWQSRVDLAACFRMAAHHGLQEGICNHFSALVPGREDLFIVNPYGLAFEEITASSLLVCDFSGNVISGEGAPEATAFYIALFPPISDEWS
;
A
#
# COMPACT_ATOMS: atom_id res chain seq x y z
N MET A 1 5.50 -5.72 18.67
CA MET A 1 6.17 -6.77 17.88
C MET A 1 5.68 -6.63 16.46
N ALA A 2 6.58 -6.36 15.51
CA ALA A 2 6.23 -6.21 14.10
C ALA A 2 6.03 -7.60 13.48
N HIS A 3 4.85 -7.83 12.89
CA HIS A 3 4.56 -9.06 12.15
C HIS A 3 4.50 -8.72 10.66
N GLU A 4 5.31 -9.40 9.86
CA GLU A 4 5.20 -9.40 8.41
C GLU A 4 4.05 -10.33 8.01
N LEU A 5 3.19 -9.91 7.09
CA LEU A 5 2.27 -10.84 6.43
C LEU A 5 3.09 -11.73 5.51
N LYS A 6 3.26 -13.00 5.90
CA LYS A 6 3.83 -14.02 5.02
C LYS A 6 2.95 -14.12 3.78
N ALA A 7 3.47 -13.66 2.65
CA ALA A 7 2.86 -13.84 1.34
C ALA A 7 2.49 -15.31 1.15
N SER A 8 1.20 -15.60 1.00
CA SER A 8 0.75 -16.91 0.52
C SER A 8 1.18 -17.01 -0.94
N THR A 9 1.82 -18.12 -1.32
CA THR A 9 2.21 -18.44 -2.70
C THR A 9 0.98 -18.80 -3.55
N ALA A 10 -0.02 -17.91 -3.58
CA ALA A 10 -1.16 -18.00 -4.45
C ALA A 10 -0.80 -17.38 -5.81
N SER A 11 -1.00 -18.19 -6.85
CA SER A 11 -0.90 -17.89 -8.28
C SER A 11 -0.82 -16.40 -8.63
N MET A 12 0.38 -15.95 -9.03
CA MET A 12 0.61 -14.64 -9.66
C MET A 12 -0.45 -14.40 -10.74
N PRO A 13 -1.41 -13.47 -10.56
CA PRO A 13 -2.12 -12.93 -11.69
C PRO A 13 -1.07 -12.18 -12.51
N GLY A 14 -0.88 -12.60 -13.75
CA GLY A 14 0.19 -12.14 -14.62
C GLY A 14 0.40 -10.65 -14.51
N LEU A 15 1.64 -10.29 -14.17
CA LEU A 15 2.32 -9.02 -14.40
C LEU A 15 1.48 -8.11 -15.32
N LEU A 16 0.66 -7.24 -14.73
CA LEU A 16 -0.12 -6.28 -15.48
C LEU A 16 0.77 -5.11 -15.94
N ARG A 17 1.87 -5.42 -16.64
CA ARG A 17 2.57 -4.43 -17.45
C ARG A 17 1.56 -4.01 -18.51
N ASN A 18 1.06 -2.79 -18.40
CA ASN A 18 -0.08 -2.18 -19.12
C ASN A 18 -1.46 -2.34 -18.43
N SER A 19 -1.54 -2.37 -17.10
CA SER A 19 -2.83 -2.23 -16.40
C SER A 19 -3.26 -0.78 -16.32
N GLU A 20 -4.54 -0.58 -15.98
CA GLU A 20 -5.07 0.65 -15.38
C GLU A 20 -4.18 1.23 -14.25
N LEU A 21 -3.27 0.45 -13.66
CA LEU A 21 -2.30 0.89 -12.65
C LEU A 21 -1.13 1.69 -13.21
N ASP A 22 -0.88 1.64 -14.52
CA ASP A 22 0.15 2.43 -15.21
C ASP A 22 -0.39 3.79 -15.68
N GLN A 23 -1.65 4.11 -15.38
CA GLN A 23 -2.25 5.42 -15.72
C GLN A 23 -1.56 6.57 -14.98
N ASP A 24 -1.49 7.73 -15.65
CA ASP A 24 -0.92 8.97 -15.09
C ASP A 24 -1.51 9.34 -13.72
N ALA A 25 -2.81 9.09 -13.51
CA ALA A 25 -3.48 9.35 -12.25
C ALA A 25 -2.96 8.47 -11.09
N VAL A 26 -2.69 7.19 -11.37
CA VAL A 26 -2.14 6.25 -10.38
C VAL A 26 -0.68 6.60 -10.09
N TRP A 27 0.08 6.95 -11.11
CA TRP A 27 1.45 7.44 -10.95
C TRP A 27 1.49 8.73 -10.12
N GLN A 28 0.61 9.69 -10.41
CA GLN A 28 0.52 10.93 -9.63
C GLN A 28 0.16 10.64 -8.16
N SER A 29 -0.75 9.70 -7.91
CA SER A 29 -1.09 9.29 -6.55
C SER A 29 0.10 8.67 -5.81
N ARG A 30 0.97 7.92 -6.50
CA ARG A 30 2.23 7.41 -5.94
C ARG A 30 3.21 8.54 -5.61
N VAL A 31 3.31 9.54 -6.49
CA VAL A 31 4.15 10.73 -6.28
C VAL A 31 3.67 11.51 -5.06
N ASP A 32 2.37 11.78 -4.97
CA ASP A 32 1.76 12.55 -3.88
C ASP A 32 1.91 11.81 -2.54
N LEU A 33 1.65 10.50 -2.53
CA LEU A 33 1.83 9.68 -1.34
C LEU A 33 3.31 9.62 -0.89
N ALA A 34 4.25 9.48 -1.83
CA ALA A 34 5.67 9.55 -1.51
C ALA A 34 6.05 10.93 -0.94
N ALA A 35 5.51 12.03 -1.48
CA ALA A 35 5.72 13.36 -0.94
C ALA A 35 5.17 13.49 0.49
N CYS A 36 4.00 12.90 0.79
CA CYS A 36 3.45 12.83 2.14
C CYS A 36 4.39 12.10 3.12
N PHE A 37 4.96 10.96 2.73
CA PHE A 37 5.95 10.26 3.55
C PHE A 37 7.18 11.14 3.83
N ARG A 38 7.73 11.78 2.79
CA ARG A 38 8.90 12.67 2.93
C ARG A 38 8.61 13.88 3.81
N MET A 39 7.42 14.47 3.67
CA MET A 39 6.97 15.58 4.51
C MET A 39 6.80 15.14 5.96
N ALA A 40 6.19 13.98 6.21
CA ALA A 40 6.07 13.41 7.55
C ALA A 40 7.44 13.15 8.18
N ALA A 41 8.39 12.59 7.42
CA ALA A 41 9.77 12.42 7.88
C ALA A 41 10.43 13.76 8.23
N HIS A 42 10.28 14.78 7.36
CA HIS A 42 10.82 16.12 7.58
C HIS A 42 10.28 16.79 8.84
N HIS A 43 9.00 16.56 9.18
CA HIS A 43 8.36 17.08 10.40
C HIS A 43 8.53 16.18 11.63
N GLY A 44 9.27 15.06 11.52
CA GLY A 44 9.47 14.13 12.64
C GLY A 44 8.23 13.35 13.05
N LEU A 45 7.25 13.20 12.15
CA LEU A 45 5.99 12.48 12.38
C LEU A 45 6.11 10.96 12.11
N GLN A 46 7.33 10.46 11.90
CA GLN A 46 7.61 9.04 11.76
C GLN A 46 8.00 8.45 13.12
N GLU A 47 7.31 7.39 13.56
CA GLU A 47 7.70 6.59 14.72
C GLU A 47 8.26 5.23 14.25
N GLY A 48 9.58 5.15 14.13
CA GLY A 48 10.25 3.93 13.68
C GLY A 48 9.84 3.49 12.26
N ILE A 49 9.87 2.18 12.00
CA ILE A 49 9.62 1.57 10.68
C ILE A 49 8.27 0.85 10.56
N CYS A 50 7.45 0.87 11.61
CA CYS A 50 6.17 0.15 11.68
C CYS A 50 4.97 1.04 11.32
N ASN A 51 5.22 2.19 10.70
CA ASN A 51 4.19 3.14 10.32
C ASN A 51 3.81 2.95 8.84
N HIS A 52 2.57 3.28 8.49
CA HIS A 52 2.08 3.19 7.12
C HIS A 52 1.18 4.36 6.77
N PHE A 53 1.27 4.80 5.51
CA PHE A 53 0.23 5.58 4.86
C PHE A 53 -0.30 4.80 3.67
N SER A 54 -1.60 4.90 3.44
CA SER A 54 -2.28 4.25 2.33
C SER A 54 -3.19 5.23 1.59
N ALA A 55 -3.41 4.99 0.30
CA ALA A 55 -4.37 5.73 -0.52
C ALA A 55 -5.09 4.77 -1.46
N LEU A 56 -6.37 5.00 -1.76
CA LEU A 56 -7.08 4.22 -2.79
C LEU A 56 -6.45 4.46 -4.17
N VAL A 57 -6.48 3.45 -5.02
CA VAL A 57 -6.04 3.60 -6.41
C VAL A 57 -7.12 4.37 -7.20
N PRO A 58 -6.78 5.49 -7.88
CA PRO A 58 -7.77 6.19 -8.69
C PRO A 58 -8.44 5.29 -9.72
N GLY A 59 -9.77 5.29 -9.74
CA GLY A 59 -10.57 4.46 -10.64
C GLY A 59 -10.73 2.99 -10.20
N ARG A 60 -10.16 2.60 -9.05
CA ARG A 60 -10.27 1.25 -8.49
C ARG A 60 -10.54 1.30 -7.00
N GLU A 61 -11.77 0.93 -6.62
CA GLU A 61 -12.19 0.92 -5.22
C GLU A 61 -11.70 -0.33 -4.46
N ASP A 62 -11.26 -1.35 -5.18
CA ASP A 62 -10.79 -2.64 -4.65
C ASP A 62 -9.28 -2.70 -4.39
N LEU A 63 -8.54 -1.64 -4.74
CA LEU A 63 -7.09 -1.57 -4.66
C LEU A 63 -6.62 -0.33 -3.91
N PHE A 64 -5.49 -0.44 -3.21
CA PHE A 64 -4.85 0.66 -2.51
C PHE A 64 -3.34 0.65 -2.68
N ILE A 65 -2.73 1.83 -2.56
CA ILE A 65 -1.30 2.09 -2.59
C ILE A 65 -0.80 2.16 -1.14
N VAL A 66 0.32 1.52 -0.82
CA VAL A 66 0.91 1.49 0.54
C VAL A 66 2.43 1.38 0.49
N ASN A 67 3.14 1.79 1.55
CA ASN A 67 4.58 1.57 1.66
C ASN A 67 4.95 0.10 1.89
N PRO A 68 6.08 -0.37 1.35
CA PRO A 68 6.65 -1.65 1.71
C PRO A 68 7.18 -1.62 3.15
N TYR A 69 7.17 -2.77 3.81
CA TYR A 69 7.77 -2.95 5.11
C TYR A 69 9.29 -2.77 5.06
N GLY A 70 9.85 -2.17 6.12
CA GLY A 70 11.30 -2.09 6.33
C GLY A 70 11.99 -0.85 5.76
N LEU A 71 11.27 0.02 5.05
CA LEU A 71 11.78 1.33 4.63
C LEU A 71 11.39 2.43 5.62
N ALA A 72 12.33 3.32 5.94
CA ALA A 72 12.01 4.55 6.66
C ALA A 72 11.20 5.50 5.76
N PHE A 73 10.42 6.42 6.33
CA PHE A 73 9.61 7.36 5.53
C PHE A 73 10.47 8.24 4.63
N GLU A 74 11.69 8.55 5.06
CA GLU A 74 12.71 9.25 4.28
C GLU A 74 13.36 8.42 3.17
N GLU A 75 12.98 7.15 2.99
CA GLU A 75 13.50 6.29 1.93
C GLU A 75 12.43 6.00 0.88
N ILE A 76 11.15 6.24 1.20
CA ILE A 76 10.02 5.98 0.30
C ILE A 76 10.11 6.83 -0.98
N THR A 77 9.90 6.20 -2.12
CA THR A 77 9.77 6.84 -3.44
C THR A 77 8.48 6.40 -4.11
N ALA A 78 8.04 7.10 -5.16
CA ALA A 78 6.84 6.70 -5.92
C ALA A 78 6.95 5.27 -6.49
N SER A 79 8.17 4.88 -6.90
CA SER A 79 8.45 3.55 -7.45
C SER A 79 8.58 2.46 -6.39
N SER A 80 8.89 2.79 -5.13
CA SER A 80 8.99 1.81 -4.05
C SER A 80 7.62 1.41 -3.48
N LEU A 81 6.57 2.18 -3.74
CA LEU A 81 5.22 1.91 -3.21
C LEU A 81 4.61 0.64 -3.83
N LEU A 82 3.81 -0.06 -3.03
CA LEU A 82 3.07 -1.25 -3.43
C LEU A 82 1.64 -0.88 -3.80
N VAL A 83 1.03 -1.65 -4.71
CA VAL A 83 -0.43 -1.71 -4.87
C VAL A 83 -0.88 -3.07 -4.37
N CYS A 84 -1.84 -3.06 -3.45
CA CYS A 84 -2.38 -4.25 -2.83
C CYS A 84 -3.90 -4.31 -3.01
N ASP A 85 -4.43 -5.53 -3.03
CA ASP A 85 -5.85 -5.76 -2.84
C ASP A 85 -6.20 -5.84 -1.36
N PHE A 86 -7.51 -5.81 -1.08
CA PHE A 86 -8.05 -5.93 0.25
C PHE A 86 -7.89 -7.31 0.91
N SER A 87 -7.43 -8.32 0.16
CA SER A 87 -7.22 -9.68 0.67
C SER A 87 -5.79 -9.93 1.14
N GLY A 88 -4.88 -8.96 1.02
CA GLY A 88 -3.48 -9.17 1.39
C GLY A 88 -2.51 -9.28 0.23
N ASN A 89 -3.00 -9.35 -1.02
CA ASN A 89 -2.18 -9.70 -2.17
C ASN A 89 -1.53 -8.45 -2.76
N VAL A 90 -0.23 -8.54 -3.04
CA VAL A 90 0.51 -7.50 -3.76
C VAL A 90 0.26 -7.68 -5.26
N ILE A 91 -0.37 -6.67 -5.87
CA ILE A 91 -0.73 -6.64 -7.30
C ILE A 91 0.39 -5.98 -8.12
N SER A 92 1.07 -4.98 -7.56
CA SER A 92 2.19 -4.28 -8.21
C SER A 92 3.21 -3.78 -7.20
N GLY A 93 4.50 -3.86 -7.56
CA GLY A 93 5.63 -3.50 -6.70
C GLY A 93 6.37 -4.73 -6.16
N GLU A 94 7.50 -4.48 -5.49
CA GLU A 94 8.34 -5.53 -4.90
C GLU A 94 8.38 -5.38 -3.37
N GLY A 95 8.09 -6.49 -2.66
CA GLY A 95 8.09 -6.53 -1.20
C GLY A 95 6.74 -6.95 -0.62
N ALA A 96 6.60 -6.78 0.69
CA ALA A 96 5.36 -7.00 1.43
C ALA A 96 5.01 -5.76 2.24
N PRO A 97 3.74 -5.36 2.31
CA PRO A 97 3.30 -4.31 3.24
C PRO A 97 3.35 -4.80 4.69
N GLU A 98 3.39 -3.86 5.63
CA GLU A 98 3.33 -4.14 7.07
C GLU A 98 1.93 -4.68 7.44
N ALA A 99 1.86 -5.68 8.34
CA ALA A 99 0.60 -6.40 8.58
C ALA A 99 -0.51 -5.54 9.22
N THR A 100 -0.14 -4.53 10.01
CA THR A 100 -1.10 -3.61 10.64
C THR A 100 -1.73 -2.66 9.63
N ALA A 101 -1.04 -2.35 8.52
CA ALA A 101 -1.58 -1.53 7.44
C ALA A 101 -2.89 -2.08 6.86
N PHE A 102 -3.03 -3.40 6.79
CA PHE A 102 -4.28 -4.01 6.34
C PHE A 102 -5.43 -3.77 7.32
N TYR A 103 -5.21 -3.85 8.63
CA TYR A 103 -6.31 -3.75 9.59
C TYR A 103 -6.81 -2.32 9.82
N ILE A 104 -6.03 -1.31 9.47
CA ILE A 104 -6.40 0.10 9.66
C ILE A 104 -6.91 0.73 8.37
N ALA A 105 -6.33 0.39 7.21
CA ALA A 105 -6.80 0.87 5.91
C ALA A 105 -8.10 0.17 5.47
N LEU A 106 -8.34 -1.07 5.93
CA LEU A 106 -9.58 -1.79 5.68
C LEU A 106 -10.50 -1.78 6.90
N PHE A 107 -11.56 -0.98 6.84
CA PHE A 107 -12.83 -1.52 7.31
C PHE A 107 -13.28 -2.55 6.29
N PRO A 108 -13.42 -3.84 6.63
CA PRO A 108 -14.15 -4.74 5.74
C PRO A 108 -15.52 -4.09 5.48
N PRO A 109 -16.05 -4.16 4.23
CA PRO A 109 -17.43 -3.74 4.00
C PRO A 109 -18.28 -4.46 5.03
N ILE A 110 -19.11 -3.70 5.77
CA ILE A 110 -20.03 -4.25 6.76
C ILE A 110 -20.79 -5.36 6.05
N SER A 111 -20.55 -6.63 6.41
CA SER A 111 -21.39 -7.71 5.91
C SER A 111 -22.80 -7.43 6.43
N ASP A 112 -23.81 -7.62 5.58
CA ASP A 112 -25.23 -7.48 5.93
C ASP A 112 -25.70 -8.48 7.02
N GLU A 113 -24.78 -9.14 7.73
CA GLU A 113 -25.04 -10.11 8.81
C GLU A 113 -25.40 -9.47 10.16
N TRP A 114 -25.57 -8.14 10.22
CA TRP A 114 -26.08 -7.43 11.40
C TRP A 114 -27.39 -6.68 11.12
N SER A 115 -28.36 -7.34 10.45
CA SER A 115 -29.78 -6.94 10.41
C SER A 115 -30.67 -7.89 11.21
#